data_AF-A0A9X1YEV3-F1
#
_entry.id   AF-A0A9X1YEV3-F1
#
_cell.length_a   1.000
_cell.length_b   1.000
_cell.length_c   1.000
_cell.angle_alpha   90.00
_cell.angle_beta   90.00
_cell.angle_gamma   90.00
#
_symmetry.space_group_name_H-M   'P 1'
#
loop_
_entity.id
_entity.type
_entity.pdbx_description
1 polymer ?
#
loop_
_entity_poly.entity_id
_entity_poly.type
_entity_poly.pdbx_seq_one_letter_code
_entity_poly.pdbx_strand_id
1 'polypeptide(L)'
;MLTSDAQTPSPGGGLPLVAAADLQDHLMVASHDLERLQRLLEDAGEALMGHFYGASNQMNVLRDEAPKVNLDTAPIKEALQALAGAITALQFQDMATQLIAHTQRRLRNCADRIARDAMGDDEDGEAIVEDAPMRPNPVTQDEMDAGSIDLF
;
A
#
# COMPACT_ATOMS: atom_id res chain seq x y z
N MET A 1 25.42 -1.44 62.04
CA MET A 1 24.14 -2.15 61.80
C MET A 1 23.22 -1.13 61.14
N LEU A 2 23.12 -1.15 59.80
CA LEU A 2 22.14 -1.94 59.02
C LEU A 2 20.73 -1.37 59.25
N THR A 3 20.00 -0.79 58.30
CA THR A 3 19.95 -0.96 56.84
C THR A 3 19.26 0.25 56.21
N SER A 4 19.74 0.70 55.05
CA SER A 4 18.99 1.54 54.11
C SER A 4 17.66 0.87 53.77
N ASP A 5 16.59 1.64 53.85
CA ASP A 5 15.29 1.25 53.29
C ASP A 5 15.47 1.11 51.78
N ALA A 6 15.35 -0.13 51.29
CA ALA A 6 15.44 -0.46 49.89
C ALA A 6 14.22 0.14 49.19
N GLN A 7 14.46 1.18 48.41
CA GLN A 7 13.51 1.67 47.44
C GLN A 7 13.20 0.54 46.46
N THR A 8 12.03 -0.08 46.61
CA THR A 8 11.51 -1.06 45.66
C THR A 8 11.46 -0.41 44.27
N PRO A 9 12.08 -1.00 43.23
CA PRO A 9 11.91 -0.49 41.88
C PRO A 9 10.43 -0.61 41.50
N SER A 10 9.83 0.48 41.04
CA SER A 10 8.47 0.50 40.51
C SER A 10 8.40 -0.52 39.35
N PRO A 11 7.47 -1.49 39.35
CA PRO A 11 7.37 -2.42 38.24
C PRO A 11 6.80 -1.69 37.02
N GLY A 12 7.57 -1.71 35.92
CA GLY A 12 7.07 -1.78 34.56
C GLY A 12 6.36 -0.55 33.99
N GLY A 13 7.11 0.31 33.29
CA GLY A 13 6.56 1.32 32.37
C GLY A 13 6.02 0.72 31.06
N GLY A 14 5.36 -0.45 31.12
CA GLY A 14 4.74 -1.12 29.97
C GLY A 14 3.27 -0.70 29.80
N LEU A 15 2.73 -0.86 28.59
CA LEU A 15 1.29 -0.73 28.34
C LEU A 15 0.52 -1.78 29.16
N PRO A 16 -0.60 -1.43 29.82
CA PRO A 16 -1.47 -2.43 30.44
C PRO A 16 -1.90 -3.49 29.42
N LEU A 17 -1.90 -4.78 29.80
CA LEU A 17 -2.17 -5.90 28.90
C LEU A 17 -3.45 -5.72 28.07
N VAL A 18 -4.54 -5.28 28.72
CA VAL A 18 -5.83 -5.03 28.05
C VAL A 18 -5.68 -3.94 26.99
N ALA A 19 -4.99 -2.85 27.30
CA ALA A 19 -4.76 -1.76 26.35
C ALA A 19 -3.82 -2.18 25.21
N ALA A 20 -2.85 -3.06 25.47
CA ALA A 20 -1.98 -3.63 24.45
C ALA A 20 -2.75 -4.55 23.50
N ALA A 21 -3.62 -5.41 24.03
CA ALA A 21 -4.50 -6.29 23.24
C ALA A 21 -5.46 -5.48 22.37
N ASP A 22 -6.15 -4.47 22.95
CA ASP A 22 -7.05 -3.60 22.19
C ASP A 22 -6.30 -2.88 21.05
N LEU A 23 -5.08 -2.38 21.30
CA LEU A 23 -4.28 -1.72 20.27
C LEU A 23 -3.83 -2.69 19.18
N GLN A 24 -3.40 -3.90 19.55
CA GLN A 24 -3.03 -4.95 18.60
C GLN A 24 -4.23 -5.30 17.69
N ASP A 25 -5.42 -5.49 18.26
CA ASP A 25 -6.64 -5.80 17.50
C ASP A 25 -6.97 -4.68 16.50
N HIS A 26 -6.91 -3.41 16.92
CA HIS A 26 -7.14 -2.29 16.01
C HIS A 26 -6.12 -2.23 14.87
N LEU A 27 -4.85 -2.53 15.14
CA LEU A 27 -3.79 -2.58 14.12
C LEU A 27 -4.02 -3.74 13.14
N MET A 28 -4.51 -4.88 13.62
CA MET A 28 -4.85 -6.04 12.78
C MET A 28 -6.06 -5.76 11.89
N VAL A 29 -7.10 -5.13 12.43
CA VAL A 29 -8.26 -4.69 11.63
C VAL A 29 -7.82 -3.71 10.54
N ALA A 30 -7.03 -2.68 10.89
CA ALA A 30 -6.50 -1.73 9.93
C ALA A 30 -5.64 -2.41 8.85
N SER A 31 -4.84 -3.42 9.22
CA SER A 31 -4.02 -4.20 8.27
C SER A 31 -4.88 -5.00 7.29
N HIS A 32 -5.99 -5.58 7.73
CA HIS A 32 -6.94 -6.26 6.84
C HIS A 32 -7.71 -5.28 5.94
N ASP A 33 -8.10 -4.13 6.46
CA ASP A 33 -8.76 -3.09 5.66
C ASP A 33 -7.84 -2.55 4.56
N LEU A 34 -6.54 -2.37 4.85
CA LEU A 34 -5.54 -2.02 3.84
C LEU A 34 -5.39 -3.10 2.76
N GLU A 35 -5.39 -4.39 3.14
CA GLU A 35 -5.36 -5.50 2.18
C GLU A 35 -6.59 -5.51 1.26
N ARG A 36 -7.76 -5.25 1.84
CA ARG A 36 -9.00 -5.15 1.09
C ARG A 36 -9.00 -3.94 0.16
N LEU A 37 -8.53 -2.80 0.65
CA LEU A 37 -8.39 -1.57 -0.14
C LEU A 37 -7.44 -1.79 -1.31
N GLN A 38 -6.31 -2.46 -1.08
CA GLN A 38 -5.36 -2.81 -2.13
C GLN A 38 -6.04 -3.59 -3.26
N ARG A 39 -6.75 -4.67 -2.92
CA ARG A 39 -7.48 -5.48 -3.91
C ARG A 39 -8.54 -4.67 -4.68
N LEU A 40 -9.31 -3.84 -3.98
CA LEU A 40 -10.31 -2.97 -4.63
C LEU A 40 -9.67 -1.99 -5.63
N LEU A 41 -8.50 -1.45 -5.31
CA LEU A 41 -7.78 -0.54 -6.20
C LEU A 41 -7.15 -1.27 -7.38
N GLU A 42 -6.60 -2.47 -7.16
CA GLU A 42 -6.10 -3.36 -8.22
C GLU A 42 -7.20 -3.70 -9.22
N ASP A 43 -8.34 -4.21 -8.75
CA ASP A 43 -9.49 -4.57 -9.59
C ASP A 43 -10.02 -3.34 -10.37
N ALA A 44 -10.16 -2.19 -9.71
CA ALA A 44 -10.63 -0.97 -10.34
C ALA A 44 -9.65 -0.43 -11.39
N GLY A 45 -8.35 -0.51 -11.11
CA GLY A 45 -7.29 -0.12 -12.03
C GLY A 45 -7.24 -1.00 -13.28
N GLU A 46 -7.34 -2.33 -13.10
CA GLU A 46 -7.43 -3.27 -14.21
C GLU A 46 -8.66 -3.00 -15.09
N ALA A 47 -9.83 -2.77 -14.47
CA ALA A 47 -11.05 -2.42 -15.19
C ALA A 47 -10.89 -1.13 -15.99
N LEU A 48 -10.33 -0.07 -15.40
CA LEU A 48 -10.09 1.21 -16.08
C LEU A 48 -9.11 1.06 -17.25
N MET A 49 -8.02 0.32 -17.07
CA MET A 49 -7.07 0.00 -18.15
C MET A 49 -7.77 -0.74 -19.30
N GLY A 50 -8.60 -1.73 -18.99
CA GLY A 50 -9.42 -2.43 -19.97
C GLY A 50 -10.37 -1.50 -20.73
N HIS A 51 -11.03 -0.58 -20.03
CA HIS A 51 -11.90 0.42 -20.66
C HIS A 51 -11.13 1.38 -21.58
N PHE A 52 -9.96 1.88 -21.16
CA PHE A 52 -9.18 2.80 -21.99
C PHE A 52 -8.56 2.12 -23.22
N TYR A 53 -8.09 0.88 -23.10
CA TYR A 53 -7.67 0.11 -24.28
C TYR A 53 -8.82 -0.18 -25.22
N GLY A 54 -9.98 -0.58 -24.69
CA GLY A 54 -11.20 -0.80 -25.47
C GLY A 54 -11.62 0.45 -26.24
N ALA A 55 -11.66 1.60 -25.57
CA ALA A 55 -11.97 2.89 -26.18
C ALA A 55 -10.92 3.28 -27.24
N SER A 56 -9.63 3.07 -26.96
CA SER A 56 -8.55 3.37 -27.91
C SER A 56 -8.66 2.52 -29.17
N ASN A 57 -9.00 1.23 -29.04
CA ASN A 57 -9.23 0.34 -30.17
C ASN A 57 -10.43 0.80 -31.02
N GLN A 58 -11.54 1.18 -30.39
CA GLN A 58 -12.70 1.72 -31.11
C GLN A 58 -12.35 3.02 -31.86
N MET A 59 -11.60 3.93 -31.22
CA MET A 59 -11.14 5.16 -31.87
C MET A 59 -10.18 4.89 -33.04
N ASN A 60 -9.31 3.89 -32.94
CA ASN A 60 -8.45 3.46 -34.05
C ASN A 60 -9.29 2.94 -35.23
N VAL A 61 -10.32 2.12 -34.98
CA VAL A 61 -11.24 1.67 -36.04
C VAL A 61 -11.94 2.87 -36.70
N LEU A 62 -12.45 3.81 -35.91
CA LEU A 62 -13.08 5.02 -36.46
C LEU A 62 -12.11 5.87 -37.28
N ARG A 63 -10.86 6.00 -36.84
CA ARG A 63 -9.80 6.70 -37.58
C ARG A 63 -9.54 6.06 -38.94
N ASP A 64 -9.53 4.74 -39.01
CA ASP A 64 -9.23 4.00 -40.24
C ASP A 64 -10.42 4.00 -41.22
N GLU A 65 -11.66 4.12 -40.71
CA GLU A 65 -12.88 4.25 -41.53
C GLU A 65 -13.16 5.70 -41.96
N ALA A 66 -12.74 6.71 -41.19
CA ALA A 66 -13.02 8.13 -41.43
C ALA A 66 -12.68 8.64 -42.85
N PRO A 67 -11.55 8.24 -43.49
CA PRO A 67 -11.25 8.64 -44.86
C PRO A 67 -12.27 8.14 -45.89
N LYS A 68 -12.93 6.99 -45.65
CA LYS A 68 -13.91 6.40 -46.57
C LYS A 68 -15.20 7.21 -46.66
N VAL A 69 -15.48 8.01 -45.63
CA VAL A 69 -16.67 8.86 -45.51
C VAL A 69 -16.30 10.35 -45.42
N ASN A 70 -15.04 10.69 -45.71
CA ASN A 70 -14.52 12.05 -45.72
C ASN A 70 -14.75 12.81 -44.39
N LEU A 71 -14.68 12.09 -43.26
CA LEU A 71 -14.79 12.66 -41.91
C LEU A 71 -13.45 13.25 -41.45
N ASP A 72 -13.52 14.36 -40.71
CA ASP A 72 -12.36 14.92 -40.02
C ASP A 72 -11.88 13.97 -38.91
N THR A 73 -10.57 13.71 -38.89
CA THR A 73 -9.92 12.82 -37.93
C THR A 73 -9.30 13.57 -36.75
N ALA A 74 -9.27 14.91 -36.76
CA ALA A 74 -8.70 15.71 -35.67
C ALA A 74 -9.34 15.39 -34.30
N PRO A 75 -10.68 15.30 -34.15
CA PRO A 75 -11.30 14.94 -32.88
C PRO A 75 -10.93 13.52 -32.41
N ILE A 76 -10.75 12.59 -33.36
CA ILE A 76 -10.36 11.20 -33.06
C ILE A 76 -8.92 11.17 -32.53
N LYS A 77 -8.03 11.97 -33.12
CA LYS A 77 -6.65 12.11 -32.67
C LYS A 77 -6.57 12.71 -31.27
N GLU A 78 -7.35 13.75 -31.00
CA GLU A 78 -7.43 14.36 -29.66
C GLU A 78 -7.95 13.36 -28.62
N ALA A 79 -8.99 12.59 -28.94
CA ALA A 79 -9.50 11.54 -28.06
C ALA A 79 -8.44 10.46 -27.78
N LEU A 80 -7.70 10.01 -28.79
CA LEU A 80 -6.60 9.06 -28.63
C LEU A 80 -5.47 9.61 -27.74
N GLN A 81 -5.15 10.89 -27.84
CA GLN A 81 -4.17 11.54 -26.97
C GLN A 81 -4.65 11.60 -25.51
N ALA A 82 -5.93 11.94 -25.29
CA ALA A 82 -6.51 11.94 -23.95
C ALA A 82 -6.53 10.53 -23.32
N LEU A 83 -6.87 9.51 -24.10
CA LEU A 83 -6.84 8.11 -23.65
C LEU A 83 -5.43 7.64 -23.31
N ALA A 84 -4.43 7.99 -24.13
CA ALA A 84 -3.03 7.70 -23.83
C ALA A 84 -2.59 8.39 -22.53
N GLY A 85 -2.96 9.67 -22.33
CA GLY A 85 -2.68 10.39 -21.09
C GLY A 85 -3.33 9.75 -19.86
N ALA A 86 -4.56 9.26 -19.98
CA ALA A 86 -5.26 8.56 -18.91
C ALA A 86 -4.59 7.21 -18.56
N ILE A 87 -4.14 6.45 -19.57
CA ILE A 87 -3.37 5.23 -19.37
C ILE A 87 -2.05 5.52 -18.65
N THR A 88 -1.31 6.54 -19.07
CA THR A 88 -0.08 6.97 -18.40
C THR A 88 -0.36 7.39 -16.95
N ALA A 89 -1.45 8.13 -16.70
CA ALA A 89 -1.82 8.52 -15.35
C ALA A 89 -2.20 7.32 -14.46
N LEU A 90 -2.77 6.25 -15.02
CA LEU A 90 -3.04 5.02 -14.26
C LEU A 90 -1.76 4.29 -13.86
N GLN A 91 -0.61 4.56 -14.46
CA GLN A 91 0.66 3.99 -14.01
C GLN A 91 1.04 4.46 -12.59
N PHE A 92 0.48 5.59 -12.11
CA PHE A 92 0.62 6.00 -10.71
C PHE A 92 -0.08 5.07 -9.70
N GLN A 93 -1.01 4.23 -10.16
CA GLN A 93 -1.68 3.24 -9.32
C GLN A 93 -0.69 2.24 -8.70
N ASP A 94 0.30 1.77 -9.45
CA ASP A 94 1.27 0.78 -8.97
C ASP A 94 2.01 1.29 -7.71
N MET A 95 2.29 2.58 -7.67
CA MET A 95 2.95 3.20 -6.52
C MET A 95 2.03 3.39 -5.33
N ALA A 96 0.74 3.67 -5.55
CA ALA A 96 -0.24 3.68 -4.48
C ALA A 96 -0.38 2.28 -3.84
N THR A 97 -0.40 1.23 -4.66
CA THR A 97 -0.40 -0.17 -4.23
C THR A 97 0.84 -0.48 -3.38
N GLN A 98 2.04 -0.07 -3.82
CA GLN A 98 3.29 -0.25 -3.06
C GLN A 98 3.25 0.46 -1.70
N LEU A 99 2.74 1.70 -1.64
CA LEU A 99 2.61 2.45 -0.38
C LEU A 99 1.62 1.79 0.59
N ILE A 100 0.50 1.27 0.09
CA ILE A 100 -0.48 0.53 0.89
C ILE A 100 0.14 -0.75 1.46
N ALA A 101 0.80 -1.56 0.61
CA ALA A 101 1.46 -2.79 1.03
C ALA A 101 2.55 -2.52 2.08
N HIS A 102 3.35 -1.47 1.89
CA HIS A 102 4.35 -1.03 2.85
C HIS A 102 3.72 -0.62 4.19
N THR A 103 2.66 0.18 4.15
CA THR A 103 1.93 0.62 5.35
C THR A 103 1.38 -0.59 6.11
N GLN A 104 0.79 -1.55 5.39
CA GLN A 104 0.27 -2.79 5.96
C GLN A 104 1.37 -3.61 6.66
N ARG A 105 2.56 -3.76 6.04
CA ARG A 105 3.70 -4.44 6.68
C ARG A 105 4.14 -3.73 7.96
N ARG A 106 4.18 -2.40 7.97
CA ARG A 106 4.51 -1.62 9.17
C ARG A 106 3.49 -1.79 10.29
N LEU A 107 2.19 -1.76 9.98
CA LEU A 107 1.14 -1.96 10.97
C LEU A 107 1.19 -3.37 11.58
N ARG A 108 1.43 -4.41 10.75
CA ARG A 108 1.64 -5.79 11.22
C ARG A 108 2.84 -5.90 12.15
N ASN A 109 4.00 -5.37 11.76
CA ASN A 109 5.18 -5.36 12.62
C ASN A 109 4.91 -4.66 13.97
N CYS A 110 4.16 -3.55 13.97
CA CYS A 110 3.76 -2.90 15.22
C CYS A 110 2.88 -3.82 16.08
N ALA A 111 1.89 -4.49 15.48
CA ALA A 111 1.01 -5.42 16.19
C ALA A 111 1.80 -6.60 16.79
N ASP A 112 2.70 -7.20 16.01
CA ASP A 112 3.53 -8.34 16.44
C ASP A 112 4.47 -7.95 17.60
N ARG A 113 5.06 -6.75 17.54
CA ARG A 113 5.89 -6.22 18.63
C ARG A 113 5.08 -5.97 19.91
N ILE A 114 3.88 -5.41 19.79
CA ILE A 114 2.99 -5.21 20.94
C ILE A 114 2.62 -6.55 21.57
N ALA A 115 2.31 -7.56 20.75
CA ALA A 115 2.00 -8.91 21.20
C ALA A 115 3.16 -9.48 22.02
N ARG A 116 4.36 -9.51 21.45
CA ARG A 116 5.56 -10.04 22.10
C ARG A 116 5.88 -9.28 23.40
N ASP A 117 5.88 -7.96 23.34
CA ASP A 117 6.33 -7.12 24.47
C ASP A 117 5.31 -7.10 25.63
N ALA A 118 4.01 -7.29 25.35
CA ALA A 118 2.94 -7.20 26.37
C ALA A 118 2.39 -8.56 26.83
N MET A 119 2.38 -9.58 25.97
CA MET A 119 1.79 -10.89 26.25
C MET A 119 2.83 -11.93 26.71
N GLY A 120 4.12 -11.65 26.51
CA GLY A 120 5.21 -12.56 26.83
C GLY A 120 5.36 -13.68 25.80
N ASP A 121 6.43 -14.48 25.92
CA ASP A 121 6.54 -15.71 25.12
C ASP A 121 5.52 -16.71 25.65
N ASP A 122 4.63 -17.17 24.77
CA ASP A 122 3.81 -18.35 25.06
C ASP A 122 4.75 -19.54 25.35
N GLU A 123 4.32 -20.49 26.20
CA GLU A 123 5.08 -21.71 26.53
C GLU A 123 5.51 -22.54 25.29
N ASP A 124 5.04 -22.19 24.09
CA ASP A 124 5.32 -22.82 22.79
C ASP A 124 6.44 -22.15 21.94
N GLY A 125 7.12 -21.10 22.44
CA GLY A 125 8.37 -20.57 21.85
C GLY A 125 8.36 -19.06 21.53
N GLU A 126 9.56 -18.49 21.32
CA GLU A 126 9.76 -17.05 21.02
C GLU A 126 8.92 -16.62 19.81
N ALA A 127 8.10 -15.58 19.98
CA ALA A 127 7.36 -14.98 18.87
C ALA A 127 8.35 -14.30 17.90
N ILE A 128 8.61 -14.95 16.77
CA ILE A 128 9.45 -14.41 15.70
C ILE A 128 8.72 -13.24 15.06
N VAL A 129 9.14 -12.02 15.40
CA VAL A 129 8.67 -10.80 14.76
C VAL A 129 9.51 -10.57 13.50
N GLU A 130 8.88 -10.54 12.33
CA GLU A 130 9.56 -10.18 11.09
C GLU A 130 10.18 -8.77 11.18
N ASP A 131 11.38 -8.59 10.62
CA ASP A 131 12.04 -7.29 10.63
C ASP A 131 11.18 -6.22 9.95
N ALA A 132 11.13 -5.05 10.58
CA ALA A 132 10.37 -3.93 10.04
C ALA A 132 10.90 -3.53 8.65
N PRO A 133 10.05 -3.04 7.74
CA PRO A 133 10.49 -2.51 6.46
C PRO A 133 11.64 -1.50 6.63
N MET A 134 12.77 -1.78 5.98
CA MET A 134 14.04 -1.08 6.23
C MET A 134 14.05 0.41 5.84
N ARG A 135 13.14 0.86 4.95
CA ARG A 135 13.05 2.26 4.52
C ARG A 135 11.77 2.91 5.05
N PRO A 136 11.86 4.05 5.76
CA PRO A 136 10.68 4.72 6.32
C PRO A 136 9.77 5.35 5.26
N ASN A 137 10.31 5.69 4.08
CA ASN A 137 9.57 6.19 2.93
C ASN A 137 10.01 5.37 1.69
N PRO A 138 9.17 4.45 1.19
CA PRO A 138 9.55 3.55 0.10
C PRO A 138 9.44 4.17 -1.29
N VAL A 139 8.84 5.37 -1.43
CA VAL A 139 8.66 6.04 -2.71
C VAL A 139 9.15 7.49 -2.61
N THR A 140 10.16 7.86 -3.39
CA THR A 140 10.57 9.26 -3.57
C THR A 140 10.27 9.73 -5.00
N GLN A 141 9.93 11.01 -5.14
CA GLN A 141 9.52 11.57 -6.44
C GLN A 141 10.66 11.51 -7.49
N ASP A 142 11.91 11.51 -7.04
CA ASP A 142 13.10 11.47 -7.89
C ASP A 142 13.35 10.09 -8.54
N GLU A 143 12.80 9.01 -7.99
CA GLU A 143 12.84 7.65 -8.57
C GLU A 143 11.78 7.47 -9.68
N MET A 144 10.80 8.38 -9.78
CA MET A 144 9.70 8.34 -10.75
C MET A 144 10.11 8.70 -12.18
N ASP A 145 10.96 9.72 -12.33
CA ASP A 145 11.34 10.27 -13.64
C ASP A 145 12.33 9.37 -14.39
N ALA A 146 13.02 8.46 -13.68
CA ALA A 146 14.09 7.62 -14.22
C ALA A 146 13.62 6.25 -14.74
N GLY A 147 12.36 5.86 -14.53
CA GLY A 147 11.82 4.57 -14.97
C GLY A 147 12.46 3.33 -14.30
N SER A 148 13.16 3.52 -13.19
CA SER A 148 13.85 2.48 -12.42
C SER A 148 13.38 2.56 -10.98
N ILE A 149 12.39 1.75 -10.63
CA ILE A 149 11.99 1.53 -9.24
C ILE A 149 12.77 0.29 -8.76
N ASP A 150 13.78 0.49 -7.91
CA ASP A 150 14.34 -0.62 -7.13
C ASP A 150 13.29 -1.03 -6.10
N LEU A 151 12.55 -2.09 -6.45
CA LEU A 151 11.54 -2.74 -5.62
C LEU A 151 12.23 -3.56 -4.53
N PHE A 152 12.06 -3.15 -3.27
CA PHE A 152 12.45 -3.94 -2.10
C PHE A 152 11.63 -5.23 -2.00
#